data_AF-A0A660A6X7-F1
#
_entry.id   AF-A0A660A6X7-F1
#
_cell.length_a   1.000
_cell.length_b   1.000
_cell.length_c   1.000
_cell.angle_alpha   90.00
_cell.angle_beta   90.00
_cell.angle_gamma   90.00
#
_symmetry.space_group_name_H-M   'P 1'
#
loop_
_entity.id
_entity.type
_entity.pdbx_description
1 polymer ?
#
loop_
_entity_poly.entity_id
_entity_poly.type
_entity_poly.pdbx_seq_one_letter_code
_entity_poly.pdbx_strand_id
1 'polypeptide(L)'
;SLVKELAYLHDEGVTTDNLRISDRAHVILPYHIQLDQLQEEAKGDNKIGTTIKGIGPAYMDKAARVGIRIADLLDKDIFAERLRINLAEKNRLFEKMYDSTPLDFDAIFEEYYAYGQEIKQYVTDTSVILNDALDAGKRVLFEGAQGVMLD
;
A
#
# COMPACT_ATOMS: atom_id res chain seq x y z
N SER A 1 6.66 5.49 5.35
CA SER A 1 5.37 4.77 5.43
C SER A 1 4.41 5.67 6.18
N LEU A 2 3.11 5.51 5.95
CA LEU A 2 2.08 6.38 6.54
C LEU A 2 2.24 6.54 8.07
N VAL A 3 2.43 5.44 8.81
CA VAL A 3 2.62 5.48 10.27
C VAL A 3 3.83 6.32 10.69
N LYS A 4 4.96 6.21 9.96
CA LYS A 4 6.16 7.03 10.22
C LYS A 4 5.91 8.52 9.96
N GLU A 5 5.14 8.85 8.92
CA GLU A 5 4.79 10.24 8.61
C GLU A 5 3.81 10.83 9.64
N LEU A 6 2.84 10.04 10.10
CA LEU A 6 1.94 10.42 11.19
C LEU A 6 2.72 10.69 12.49
N ALA A 7 3.61 9.78 12.88
CA ALA A 7 4.46 9.94 14.06
C ALA A 7 5.32 11.20 13.96
N TYR A 8 5.98 11.43 12.82
CA TYR A 8 6.76 12.63 12.58
C TYR A 8 5.94 13.92 12.72
N LEU A 9 4.71 13.96 12.16
CA LEU A 9 3.83 15.12 12.30
C LEU A 9 3.43 15.35 13.77
N HIS A 10 3.12 14.28 14.50
CA HIS A 10 2.73 14.36 15.91
C HIS A 10 3.89 14.84 16.79
N ASP A 11 5.11 14.38 16.52
CA ASP A 11 6.33 14.82 17.22
C ASP A 11 6.58 16.33 17.02
N GLU A 12 6.22 16.87 15.85
CA GLU A 12 6.27 18.31 15.54
C GLU A 12 5.02 19.08 16.03
N GLY A 13 4.10 18.44 16.77
CA GLY A 13 2.91 19.06 17.34
C GLY A 13 1.78 19.31 16.34
N VAL A 14 1.81 18.68 15.17
CA VAL A 14 0.77 18.78 14.14
C VAL A 14 -0.28 17.69 14.37
N THR A 15 -1.55 18.07 14.50
CA THR A 15 -2.67 17.12 14.63
C THR A 15 -3.11 16.58 13.26
N THR A 16 -3.64 15.36 13.23
CA THR A 16 -4.06 14.67 12.00
C THR A 16 -5.53 14.27 12.02
N ASP A 17 -6.34 14.88 12.89
CA ASP A 17 -7.77 14.57 13.08
C ASP A 17 -8.61 14.82 11.81
N ASN A 18 -8.08 15.59 10.87
CA ASN A 18 -8.66 15.90 9.57
C ASN A 18 -8.29 14.88 8.46
N LEU A 19 -7.36 13.95 8.71
CA LEU A 19 -6.97 12.93 7.74
C LEU A 19 -8.11 11.94 7.51
N ARG A 20 -8.36 11.59 6.24
CA ARG A 20 -9.29 10.53 5.85
C ARG A 20 -8.61 9.61 4.85
N ILE A 21 -8.68 8.30 5.11
CA ILE A 21 -8.06 7.25 4.29
C ILE A 21 -9.17 6.44 3.64
N SER A 22 -9.07 6.22 2.33
CA SER A 22 -10.02 5.37 1.62
C SER A 22 -9.91 3.92 2.09
N ASP A 23 -11.02 3.35 2.51
CA ASP A 23 -11.18 1.91 2.75
C ASP A 23 -10.84 1.04 1.53
N ARG A 24 -10.92 1.59 0.32
CA ARG A 24 -10.63 0.92 -0.95
C ARG A 24 -9.20 1.11 -1.47
N ALA A 25 -8.38 1.93 -0.80
CA ALA A 25 -6.98 2.07 -1.16
C ALA A 25 -6.23 0.74 -1.03
N HIS A 26 -5.31 0.46 -1.95
CA HIS A 26 -4.49 -0.76 -1.92
C HIS A 26 -3.28 -0.58 -1.00
N VAL A 27 -2.87 -1.65 -0.33
CA VAL A 27 -1.78 -1.66 0.63
C VAL A 27 -0.49 -2.14 -0.03
N ILE A 28 0.58 -1.35 0.12
CA ILE A 28 1.92 -1.80 -0.24
C ILE A 28 2.51 -2.59 0.93
N LEU A 29 2.72 -3.89 0.72
CA LEU A 29 3.36 -4.82 1.65
C LEU A 29 4.84 -5.08 1.26
N PRO A 30 5.67 -5.68 2.14
CA PRO A 30 7.11 -5.83 1.92
C PRO A 30 7.46 -6.62 0.65
N TYR A 31 6.64 -7.61 0.29
CA TYR A 31 6.84 -8.39 -0.93
C TYR A 31 6.71 -7.55 -2.20
N HIS A 32 5.98 -6.43 -2.19
CA HIS A 32 5.95 -5.53 -3.34
C HIS A 32 7.28 -4.80 -3.51
N ILE A 33 7.90 -4.38 -2.42
CA ILE A 33 9.18 -3.67 -2.43
C ILE A 33 10.27 -4.61 -2.93
N GLN A 34 10.31 -5.84 -2.41
CA GLN A 34 11.26 -6.86 -2.87
C GLN A 34 11.03 -7.20 -4.35
N LEU A 35 9.78 -7.36 -4.79
CA LEU A 35 9.50 -7.64 -6.20
C LEU A 35 9.92 -6.49 -7.13
N ASP A 36 9.71 -5.23 -6.73
CA ASP A 36 10.13 -4.04 -7.48
C ASP A 36 11.65 -4.04 -7.66
N GLN A 37 12.40 -4.30 -6.58
CA GLN A 37 13.86 -4.42 -6.62
C GLN A 37 14.31 -5.55 -7.55
N LEU A 38 13.77 -6.75 -7.39
CA LEU A 38 14.15 -7.92 -8.20
C LEU A 38 13.84 -7.72 -9.68
N GLN A 39 12.72 -7.07 -10.01
CA GLN A 39 12.35 -6.76 -11.39
C GLN A 39 13.29 -5.72 -12.02
N GLU A 40 13.73 -4.71 -11.28
CA GLU A 40 14.70 -3.73 -11.76
C GLU A 40 16.09 -4.34 -11.96
N GLU A 41 16.54 -5.17 -11.03
CA GLU A 41 17.81 -5.91 -11.14
C GLU A 41 17.80 -6.85 -12.35
N ALA A 42 16.70 -7.61 -12.54
CA ALA A 42 16.56 -8.54 -13.66
C ALA A 42 16.55 -7.87 -15.04
N LYS A 43 16.18 -6.59 -15.13
CA LYS A 43 16.22 -5.82 -16.39
C LYS A 43 17.62 -5.33 -16.77
N GLY A 44 18.58 -5.35 -15.85
CA GLY A 44 19.95 -4.89 -16.08
C GLY A 44 20.00 -3.47 -16.65
N ASP A 45 20.61 -3.31 -17.82
CA ASP A 45 20.74 -2.02 -18.50
C ASP A 45 19.40 -1.42 -18.95
N ASN A 46 18.34 -2.23 -19.03
CA ASN A 46 16.99 -1.80 -19.42
C ASN A 46 16.09 -1.50 -18.20
N LYS A 47 16.67 -1.29 -17.02
CA LYS A 47 15.92 -0.89 -15.83
C LYS A 47 15.15 0.40 -16.07
N ILE A 48 13.99 0.54 -15.43
CA ILE A 48 13.15 1.73 -15.58
C ILE A 48 13.71 2.90 -14.74
N GLY A 49 14.35 2.59 -13.62
CA GLY A 49 14.72 3.56 -12.59
C GLY A 49 13.57 3.80 -11.62
N THR A 50 12.91 2.74 -11.14
CA THR A 50 11.80 2.89 -10.19
C THR A 50 12.29 3.46 -8.86
N THR A 51 11.35 3.94 -8.05
CA THR A 51 11.66 4.44 -6.70
C THR A 51 11.93 3.33 -5.68
N ILE A 52 11.82 2.05 -6.07
CA ILE A 52 11.95 0.86 -5.20
C ILE A 52 11.04 0.98 -3.98
N LYS A 53 9.81 1.44 -4.22
CA LYS A 53 8.77 1.60 -3.20
C LYS A 53 7.64 0.59 -3.35
N GLY A 54 7.73 -0.34 -4.31
CA GLY A 54 6.70 -1.35 -4.53
C GLY A 54 5.45 -0.84 -5.25
N ILE A 55 5.51 0.34 -5.87
CA ILE A 55 4.36 0.99 -6.51
C ILE A 55 3.85 0.15 -7.69
N GLY A 56 4.75 -0.21 -8.61
CA GLY A 56 4.41 -1.04 -9.78
C GLY A 56 3.79 -2.38 -9.37
N PRO A 57 4.47 -3.19 -8.54
CA PRO A 57 3.93 -4.46 -8.06
C PRO A 57 2.58 -4.35 -7.34
N ALA A 58 2.34 -3.31 -6.55
CA ALA A 58 1.03 -3.13 -5.89
C ALA A 58 -0.09 -2.81 -6.91
N TYR A 59 0.20 -2.04 -7.95
CA TYR A 59 -0.75 -1.83 -9.06
C TYR A 59 -0.96 -3.09 -9.91
N MET A 60 0.07 -3.94 -10.07
CA MET A 60 -0.09 -5.25 -10.70
C MET A 60 -1.05 -6.14 -9.91
N ASP A 61 -0.90 -6.22 -8.59
CA ASP A 61 -1.80 -7.00 -7.73
C ASP A 61 -3.23 -6.46 -7.74
N LYS A 62 -3.39 -5.12 -7.81
CA LYS A 62 -4.70 -4.48 -8.05
C LYS A 62 -5.31 -4.95 -9.38
N ALA A 63 -4.56 -4.88 -10.47
CA ALA A 63 -5.03 -5.28 -11.81
C ALA A 63 -5.36 -6.79 -11.87
N ALA A 64 -4.58 -7.62 -11.19
CA ALA A 64 -4.82 -9.06 -11.06
C ALA A 64 -6.01 -9.39 -10.14
N ARG A 65 -6.53 -8.42 -9.38
CA ARG A 65 -7.63 -8.55 -8.40
C ARG A 65 -7.25 -9.41 -7.19
N VAL A 66 -5.97 -9.45 -6.85
CA VAL A 66 -5.43 -10.16 -5.67
C VAL A 66 -4.90 -9.20 -4.60
N GLY A 67 -4.86 -7.91 -4.89
CA GLY A 67 -4.38 -6.88 -3.97
C GLY A 67 -5.18 -6.83 -2.65
N ILE A 68 -4.45 -6.58 -1.56
CA ILE A 68 -5.02 -6.34 -0.23
C ILE A 68 -5.32 -4.84 -0.11
N ARG A 69 -6.55 -4.51 0.31
CA ARG A 69 -6.99 -3.12 0.51
C ARG A 69 -6.99 -2.75 1.99
N ILE A 70 -7.12 -1.46 2.28
CA ILE A 70 -7.18 -0.95 3.66
C ILE A 70 -8.33 -1.61 4.44
N ALA A 71 -9.52 -1.77 3.85
CA ALA A 71 -10.62 -2.48 4.50
C ALA A 71 -10.25 -3.92 4.90
N ASP A 72 -9.48 -4.61 4.06
CA ASP A 72 -9.03 -5.97 4.31
C ASP A 72 -7.97 -6.01 5.41
N LEU A 73 -7.06 -5.03 5.45
CA LEU A 73 -6.00 -4.89 6.46
C LEU A 73 -6.56 -4.67 7.89
N LEU A 74 -7.73 -4.05 8.00
CA LEU A 74 -8.37 -3.80 9.30
C LEU A 74 -9.02 -5.04 9.90
N ASP A 75 -9.35 -6.03 9.07
CA ASP A 75 -9.97 -7.28 9.49
C ASP A 75 -8.90 -8.36 9.63
N LYS A 76 -8.79 -8.91 10.85
CA LYS A 76 -7.69 -9.84 11.18
C LYS A 76 -7.72 -11.10 10.33
N ASP A 77 -8.90 -11.69 10.16
CA ASP A 77 -9.06 -12.99 9.53
C ASP A 77 -8.93 -12.84 8.00
N ILE A 78 -9.56 -11.79 7.44
CA ILE A 78 -9.45 -11.48 6.01
C ILE A 78 -8.00 -11.13 5.64
N PHE A 79 -7.32 -10.31 6.46
CA PHE A 79 -5.92 -9.97 6.20
C PHE A 79 -5.04 -11.22 6.23
N ALA A 80 -5.17 -12.05 7.26
CA ALA A 80 -4.38 -13.28 7.40
C ALA A 80 -4.61 -14.24 6.22
N GLU A 81 -5.86 -14.44 5.82
CA GLU A 81 -6.21 -15.31 4.69
C GLU A 81 -5.56 -14.82 3.39
N ARG A 82 -5.77 -13.55 3.03
CA ARG A 82 -5.25 -12.99 1.78
C ARG A 82 -3.74 -12.89 1.76
N LEU A 83 -3.13 -12.50 2.89
CA LEU A 83 -1.68 -12.44 3.00
C LEU A 83 -1.08 -13.83 2.78
N ARG A 84 -1.69 -14.89 3.34
CA ARG A 84 -1.19 -16.26 3.17
C ARG A 84 -1.22 -16.70 1.71
N ILE A 85 -2.32 -16.43 1.01
CA ILE A 85 -2.48 -16.77 -0.41
C ILE A 85 -1.44 -16.01 -1.25
N ASN A 86 -1.38 -14.69 -1.09
CA ASN A 86 -0.48 -13.85 -1.88
C ASN A 86 0.99 -14.20 -1.60
N LEU A 87 1.36 -14.33 -0.33
CA LEU A 87 2.74 -14.59 0.07
C LEU A 87 3.23 -15.96 -0.42
N ALA A 88 2.38 -16.98 -0.44
CA ALA A 88 2.73 -18.27 -1.01
C ALA A 88 3.09 -18.17 -2.50
N GLU A 89 2.32 -17.40 -3.28
CA GLU A 89 2.61 -17.16 -4.69
C GLU A 89 3.89 -16.33 -4.88
N LYS A 90 4.05 -15.24 -4.12
CA LYS A 90 5.22 -14.36 -4.21
C LYS A 90 6.50 -15.05 -3.77
N ASN A 91 6.47 -15.85 -2.69
CA ASN A 91 7.63 -16.62 -2.25
C ASN A 91 8.05 -17.65 -3.29
N ARG A 92 7.09 -18.35 -3.92
CA ARG A 92 7.41 -19.26 -5.04
C ARG A 92 8.06 -18.51 -6.20
N LEU A 93 7.58 -17.31 -6.51
CA LEU A 93 8.15 -16.45 -7.55
C LEU A 93 9.59 -16.04 -7.18
N PHE A 94 9.82 -15.58 -5.95
CA PHE A 94 11.14 -15.17 -5.46
C PHE A 94 12.15 -16.31 -5.51
N GLU A 95 11.79 -17.49 -5.01
CA GLU A 95 12.69 -18.64 -4.96
C GLU A 95 12.98 -19.23 -6.35
N LYS A 96 11.97 -19.29 -7.24
CA LYS A 96 12.09 -20.05 -8.49
C LYS A 96 12.46 -19.22 -9.70
N MET A 97 12.15 -17.93 -9.70
CA MET A 97 12.39 -17.06 -10.85
C MET A 97 13.50 -16.05 -10.59
N TYR A 98 13.75 -15.70 -9.33
CA TYR A 98 14.71 -14.67 -8.95
C TYR A 98 15.82 -15.17 -8.02
N ASP A 99 15.83 -16.46 -7.69
CA ASP A 99 16.78 -17.07 -6.73
C ASP A 99 16.92 -16.25 -5.42
N SER A 100 15.81 -15.66 -4.97
CA SER A 100 15.75 -14.73 -3.85
C SER A 100 15.10 -15.35 -2.62
N THR A 101 15.45 -14.85 -1.44
CA THR A 101 14.97 -15.37 -0.16
C THR A 101 13.46 -15.12 -0.01
N PRO A 102 12.68 -16.13 0.42
CA PRO A 102 11.27 -15.96 0.72
C PRO A 102 11.09 -15.06 1.95
N LEU A 103 9.93 -14.40 2.03
CA LEU A 103 9.55 -13.59 3.18
C LEU A 103 8.72 -14.40 4.18
N ASP A 104 8.85 -14.04 5.45
CA ASP A 104 8.15 -14.66 6.56
C ASP A 104 6.73 -14.10 6.71
N PHE A 105 5.76 -14.99 6.94
CA PHE A 105 4.35 -14.60 7.09
C PHE A 105 4.11 -13.82 8.38
N ASP A 106 4.58 -14.34 9.52
CA ASP A 106 4.28 -13.79 10.83
C ASP A 106 4.90 -12.39 10.99
N ALA A 107 6.12 -12.20 10.48
CA ALA A 107 6.78 -10.90 10.45
C ALA A 107 5.96 -9.83 9.72
N ILE A 108 5.42 -10.15 8.53
CA ILE A 108 4.57 -9.21 7.78
C ILE A 108 3.24 -9.01 8.48
N PHE A 109 2.60 -10.11 8.92
CA PHE A 109 1.27 -10.08 9.49
C PHE A 109 1.22 -9.23 10.75
N GLU A 110 2.08 -9.49 11.72
CA GLU A 110 2.07 -8.80 13.02
C GLU A 110 2.37 -7.31 12.85
N GLU A 111 3.39 -6.97 12.07
CA GLU A 111 3.78 -5.57 11.84
C GLU A 111 2.66 -4.79 11.12
N TYR A 112 2.14 -5.32 10.02
CA TYR A 112 1.18 -4.58 9.19
C TYR A 112 -0.22 -4.58 9.76
N TYR A 113 -0.63 -5.64 10.48
CA TYR A 113 -1.89 -5.61 11.20
C TYR A 113 -1.87 -4.54 12.30
N ALA A 114 -0.76 -4.41 13.04
CA ALA A 114 -0.58 -3.34 14.02
C ALA A 114 -0.70 -1.95 13.38
N TYR A 115 0.00 -1.71 12.26
CA TYR A 115 -0.14 -0.47 11.49
C TYR A 115 -1.58 -0.21 11.04
N GLY A 116 -2.30 -1.26 10.61
CA GLY A 116 -3.72 -1.19 10.29
C GLY A 116 -4.56 -0.68 11.45
N GLN A 117 -4.32 -1.18 12.67
CA GLN A 117 -5.05 -0.74 13.86
C GLN A 117 -4.73 0.72 14.24
N GLU A 118 -3.50 1.19 14.07
CA GLU A 118 -3.12 2.59 14.34
C GLU A 118 -3.85 3.57 13.40
N ILE A 119 -3.98 3.22 12.12
CA ILE A 119 -4.61 4.10 11.12
C ILE A 119 -6.12 3.95 11.05
N LYS A 120 -6.71 2.94 11.71
CA LYS A 120 -8.13 2.60 11.66
C LYS A 120 -9.06 3.79 11.88
N GLN A 121 -8.68 4.70 12.79
CA GLN A 121 -9.43 5.91 13.12
C GLN A 121 -9.64 6.89 11.94
N TYR A 122 -8.79 6.81 10.90
CA TYR A 122 -8.88 7.67 9.73
C TYR A 122 -9.65 7.03 8.56
N VAL A 123 -9.92 5.72 8.63
CA VAL A 123 -10.44 4.94 7.50
C VAL A 123 -11.93 5.17 7.32
N THR A 124 -12.33 5.48 6.09
CA THR A 124 -13.72 5.80 5.74
C THR A 124 -13.99 5.64 4.24
N ASP A 125 -15.25 5.79 3.83
CA ASP A 125 -15.61 5.98 2.43
C ASP A 125 -15.31 7.43 2.00
N THR A 126 -14.13 7.62 1.42
CA THR A 126 -13.69 8.94 0.93
C THR A 126 -14.50 9.43 -0.26
N SER A 127 -15.18 8.55 -1.01
CA SER A 127 -16.04 8.97 -2.12
C SER A 127 -17.27 9.69 -1.59
N VAL A 128 -17.87 9.21 -0.50
CA VAL A 128 -18.98 9.89 0.18
C VAL A 128 -18.55 11.27 0.65
N ILE A 129 -17.42 11.37 1.38
CA ILE A 129 -16.91 12.65 1.90
C ILE A 129 -16.68 13.67 0.78
N LEU A 130 -16.08 13.25 -0.33
CA LEU A 130 -15.79 14.14 -1.45
C LEU A 130 -17.09 14.59 -2.15
N ASN A 131 -18.02 13.68 -2.43
CA ASN A 131 -19.28 14.04 -3.08
C ASN A 131 -20.13 14.93 -2.18
N ASP A 132 -20.26 14.63 -0.89
CA ASP A 132 -20.99 15.47 0.07
C ASP A 132 -20.41 16.90 0.13
N ALA A 133 -19.08 17.04 0.06
CA ALA A 133 -18.44 18.35 0.02
C ALA A 133 -18.75 19.10 -1.28
N LEU A 134 -18.70 18.42 -2.43
CA LEU A 134 -19.01 19.01 -3.74
C LEU A 134 -20.49 19.42 -3.83
N ASP A 135 -21.40 18.57 -3.40
CA ASP A 135 -22.85 18.82 -3.41
C ASP A 135 -23.24 19.96 -2.47
N ALA A 136 -22.52 20.12 -1.36
CA ALA A 136 -22.66 21.27 -0.46
C ALA A 136 -21.97 22.55 -0.98
N GLY A 137 -21.42 22.55 -2.20
CA GLY A 137 -20.74 23.70 -2.80
C GLY A 137 -19.42 24.08 -2.14
N LYS A 138 -18.78 23.15 -1.40
CA LYS A 138 -17.46 23.39 -0.81
C LYS A 138 -16.37 23.35 -1.87
N ARG A 139 -15.27 24.06 -1.60
CA ARG A 139 -14.08 24.02 -2.45
C ARG A 139 -13.28 22.75 -2.17
N VAL A 140 -12.95 22.02 -3.23
CA VAL A 140 -12.11 20.82 -3.19
C VAL A 140 -10.88 21.07 -4.04
N LEU A 141 -9.70 20.74 -3.52
CA LEU A 141 -8.44 20.75 -4.24
C LEU A 141 -7.96 19.32 -4.41
N PHE A 142 -7.70 18.90 -5.65
CA PHE A 142 -7.06 17.63 -5.95
C PHE A 142 -5.56 17.86 -6.16
N GLU A 143 -4.75 17.31 -5.27
CA GLU A 143 -3.30 17.32 -5.40
C GLU A 143 -2.85 16.11 -6.23
N GLY A 144 -2.26 16.38 -7.40
CA GLY A 144 -1.83 15.34 -8.33
C GLY A 144 -0.41 14.86 -8.08
N ALA A 145 -0.19 13.57 -8.32
CA ALA A 145 1.12 12.94 -8.49
C ALA A 145 1.01 11.80 -9.52
N GLN A 146 1.99 11.49 -10.35
CA GLN A 146 3.23 12.20 -10.67
C GLN A 146 2.97 13.32 -11.72
N GLY A 147 3.78 13.43 -12.77
CA GLY A 147 3.60 14.39 -13.87
C GLY A 147 3.09 13.73 -15.14
N VAL A 148 2.54 14.53 -16.07
CA VAL A 148 1.87 14.06 -17.31
C VAL A 148 2.73 13.14 -18.18
N MET A 149 4.05 13.30 -18.18
CA MET A 149 4.97 12.47 -18.98
C MET A 149 5.28 11.10 -18.35
N LEU A 150 4.66 10.77 -17.20
CA LEU A 150 4.87 9.54 -16.43
C LEU A 150 3.56 8.76 -16.19
N ASP A 151 2.48 9.14 -16.88
CA ASP A 151 1.22 8.36 -16.94
C ASP A 151 1.42 7.07 -17.76
#